data_AF-A0A315V476-F1
#
_entry.id   AF-A0A315V476-F1
#
_cell.length_a   1.000
_cell.length_b   1.000
_cell.length_c   1.000
_cell.angle_alpha   90.00
_cell.angle_beta   90.00
_cell.angle_gamma   90.00
#
_symmetry.space_group_name_H-M   'P 1'
#
loop_
_entity.id
_entity.type
_entity.pdbx_description
1 polymer ?
#
loop_
_entity_poly.entity_id
_entity_poly.type
_entity_poly.pdbx_seq_one_letter_code
_entity_poly.pdbx_strand_id
1 'polypeptide(L)' 'MKVVDVSYIEPTCGHVFDTEAPNRDACLGDSGSGVIFNDMIYGVISQGGLDYACQSPTAIMDSKSQLPI' A
#
# COMPACT_ATOMS: atom_id res chain seq x y z
N MET A 1 -1.70 -8.40 7.47
CA MET A 1 -0.86 -7.21 7.23
C MET A 1 -0.86 -6.36 8.49
N LYS A 2 0.30 -5.86 8.90
CA LYS A 2 0.42 -4.72 9.81
C LYS A 2 0.94 -3.52 9.00
N VAL A 3 0.67 -2.32 9.46
CA VAL A 3 1.36 -1.11 8.96
C VAL A 3 2.76 -1.06 9.57
N VAL A 4 3.79 -0.92 8.74
CA VAL A 4 5.20 -0.91 9.15
C VAL A 4 5.83 0.47 9.09
N ASP A 5 5.34 1.31 8.18
CA ASP A 5 5.72 2.71 8.06
C ASP A 5 4.48 3.55 7.72
N VAL A 6 4.45 4.77 8.22
CA VAL A 6 3.25 5.61 8.21
C VAL A 6 3.48 6.89 7.44
N SER A 7 2.68 7.09 6.41
CA SER A 7 2.31 8.39 5.82
C SER A 7 3.49 9.28 5.45
N TYR A 8 4.31 8.81 4.51
CA TYR A 8 5.27 9.65 3.80
C TYR A 8 4.71 10.08 2.44
N ILE A 9 5.25 11.16 1.87
CA ILE A 9 4.82 11.67 0.57
C ILE A 9 5.74 11.09 -0.51
N GLU A 10 5.21 10.20 -1.34
CA GLU A 10 5.85 9.80 -2.57
C GLU A 10 5.54 10.80 -3.69
N PRO A 11 6.55 11.30 -4.43
CA PRO A 11 6.36 12.34 -5.44
C PRO A 11 5.27 12.03 -6.49
N THR A 12 5.08 10.75 -6.84
CA THR A 12 4.13 10.30 -7.86
C THR A 12 2.86 9.66 -7.32
N CYS A 13 2.84 9.31 -6.03
CA CYS A 13 1.77 8.52 -5.41
C CYS A 13 1.07 9.27 -4.26
N GLY A 14 1.60 10.43 -3.85
CA GLY A 14 1.06 11.22 -2.75
C GLY A 14 1.35 10.58 -1.41
N HIS A 15 0.44 10.72 -0.45
CA HIS A 15 0.57 10.07 0.85
C HIS A 15 0.47 8.56 0.71
N VAL A 16 1.48 7.86 1.22
CA VAL A 16 1.55 6.40 1.22
C VAL A 16 1.86 5.86 2.61
N PHE A 17 1.41 4.64 2.88
CA PHE A 17 1.83 3.87 4.05
C PHE A 17 2.21 2.46 3.62
N ASP A 18 3.15 1.87 4.37
CA ASP A 18 3.68 0.56 4.05
C ASP A 18 3.06 -0.52 4.92
N THR A 19 2.82 -1.68 4.33
CA THR A 19 2.35 -2.85 5.07
C THR A 19 3.16 -4.10 4.79
N GLU A 20 3.27 -4.96 5.81
CA GLU A 20 3.91 -6.26 5.68
C GLU A 20 3.11 -7.36 6.39
N ALA A 21 3.26 -8.60 5.95
CA ALA A 21 2.88 -9.77 6.72
C ALA A 21 3.77 -10.97 6.38
N PRO A 22 4.01 -11.90 7.33
CA PRO A 22 4.72 -13.13 7.04
C PRO A 22 4.06 -13.91 5.89
N ASN A 23 4.86 -14.33 4.91
CA ASN A 23 4.44 -15.12 3.74
C ASN A 23 3.31 -14.47 2.91
N ARG A 24 3.21 -13.14 2.91
CA ARG A 24 2.29 -12.40 2.05
C ARG A 24 3.02 -11.23 1.39
N ASP A 25 2.72 -11.00 0.13
CA ASP A 25 3.26 -9.88 -0.62
C ASP A 25 2.26 -9.42 -1.70
N ALA A 26 2.49 -8.23 -2.24
CA ALA A 26 1.86 -7.73 -3.46
C ALA A 26 2.71 -8.09 -4.69
N CYS A 27 2.05 -8.54 -5.74
CA CYS A 27 2.66 -8.79 -7.04
C CYS A 27 2.43 -7.60 -7.98
N LEU A 28 3.17 -7.54 -9.10
CA LEU A 28 3.02 -6.48 -10.11
C LEU A 28 1.57 -6.31 -10.61
N GLY A 29 0.79 -7.39 -10.63
CA GLY A 29 -0.63 -7.37 -11.03
C GLY A 29 -1.60 -6.82 -9.98
N ASP A 30 -1.15 -6.65 -8.73
CA ASP A 30 -2.00 -6.15 -7.64
C ASP A 30 -2.06 -4.62 -7.61
N SER A 31 -1.20 -3.93 -8.38
CA SER A 31 -1.23 -2.47 -8.51
C SER A 31 -2.63 -1.98 -8.94
N GLY A 32 -3.15 -0.98 -8.23
CA GLY A 32 -4.51 -0.47 -8.42
C GLY A 32 -5.59 -1.22 -7.63
N SER A 33 -5.27 -2.32 -6.96
CA SER A 33 -6.23 -3.05 -6.11
C SER A 33 -6.51 -2.29 -4.81
N GLY A 34 -7.75 -2.40 -4.32
CA GLY A 34 -8.19 -1.78 -3.08
C GLY A 34 -7.70 -2.55 -1.85
N VAL A 35 -7.14 -1.83 -0.88
CA VAL A 35 -6.80 -2.38 0.44
C VAL A 35 -8.01 -2.20 1.36
N ILE A 36 -8.58 -3.33 1.77
CA ILE A 36 -9.81 -3.38 2.56
C ILE A 36 -9.52 -3.85 3.98
N PHE A 37 -10.06 -3.14 4.95
CA PHE A 37 -10.09 -3.53 6.35
C PHE A 37 -11.45 -3.15 6.94
N ASN A 38 -12.05 -4.00 7.78
CA ASN A 38 -13.39 -3.76 8.36
C ASN A 38 -14.42 -3.24 7.33
N ASP A 39 -14.53 -3.91 6.18
CA ASP A 39 -15.46 -3.57 5.09
C ASP A 39 -15.30 -2.16 4.49
N MET A 40 -14.16 -1.50 4.70
CA MET A 40 -13.84 -0.20 4.10
C MET A 40 -12.55 -0.24 3.30
N ILE A 41 -12.49 0.53 2.22
CA ILE A 41 -11.27 0.79 1.46
C ILE A 41 -10.46 1.87 2.17
N TYR A 42 -9.24 1.53 2.57
CA TYR A 42 -8.29 2.45 3.22
C TYR A 42 -7.23 2.99 2.27
N GLY A 43 -7.04 2.33 1.13
CA GLY A 43 -6.05 2.76 0.16
C GLY A 43 -6.02 1.89 -1.07
N VAL A 44 -5.08 2.20 -1.95
CA VAL A 44 -4.85 1.52 -3.23
C VAL A 44 -3.39 1.10 -3.29
N ILE A 45 -3.12 -0.16 -3.64
CA ILE A 45 -1.75 -0.65 -3.81
C ILE A 45 -1.08 0.13 -4.94
N SER A 46 0.04 0.81 -4.66
CA SER A 46 0.83 1.51 -5.68
C SER A 46 2.04 0.70 -6.13
N GLN A 47 2.76 0.12 -5.18
CA GLN A 47 4.03 -0.59 -5.41
C GLN A 47 4.17 -1.82 -4.50
N GLY A 48 4.90 -2.80 -5.02
CA GLY A 48 5.41 -3.96 -4.31
C GLY A 48 6.83 -4.25 -4.77
N GLY A 49 7.48 -5.26 -4.19
CA GLY A 49 8.84 -5.64 -4.57
C GLY A 49 8.97 -5.97 -6.06
N LEU A 50 10.03 -5.46 -6.72
CA LEU A 50 10.22 -5.60 -8.17
C LEU A 50 10.66 -6.99 -8.60
N ASP A 51 11.52 -7.64 -7.81
CA ASP A 51 12.29 -8.81 -8.27
C ASP A 51 11.79 -10.13 -7.69
N TYR A 52 11.26 -10.12 -6.46
CA TYR A 52 10.81 -11.33 -5.77
C TYR A 52 9.65 -11.02 -4.83
N ALA A 53 8.66 -11.92 -4.82
CA ALA A 53 7.66 -11.94 -3.77
C ALA A 53 8.35 -12.06 -2.39
N CYS A 54 7.83 -11.33 -1.40
CA CYS A 54 8.18 -11.35 0.01
C CYS A 54 9.52 -10.70 0.39
N GLN A 55 10.01 -9.70 -0.36
CA GLN A 55 11.25 -8.99 -0.03
C GLN A 55 11.08 -7.53 0.41
N SER A 56 9.90 -6.95 0.22
CA SER A 56 9.67 -5.53 0.48
C SER A 56 8.27 -5.33 1.07
N PRO A 57 8.08 -4.36 1.97
CA PRO A 57 6.75 -3.89 2.31
C PRO A 57 5.97 -3.45 1.07
N THR A 58 4.65 -3.65 1.10
CA THR A 58 3.75 -3.16 0.06
C THR A 58 3.37 -1.71 0.36
N ALA A 59 3.64 -0.81 -0.58
CA ALA A 59 3.27 0.60 -0.49
C ALA A 59 1.82 0.81 -0.96
N ILE A 60 1.08 1.57 -0.17
CA ILE A 60 -0.35 1.81 -0.36
C ILE A 60 -0.61 3.30 -0.34
N MET A 61 -1.23 3.82 -1.41
CA MET A 61 -1.73 5.19 -1.44
C MET A 61 -2.89 5.33 -0.45
N ASP A 62 -2.76 6.26 0.49
CA ASP A 62 -3.77 6.56 1.50
C ASP A 62 -4.93 7.32 0.85
N SER A 63 -6.10 6.66 0.77
CA SER A 63 -7.29 7.26 0.16
C SER A 63 -7.93 8.35 1.03
N LYS A 64 -7.69 8.35 2.35
CA LYS A 64 -8.30 9.30 3.29
C LYS A 64 -7.55 10.62 3.33
N SER A 65 -6.24 10.59 3.13
CA SER A 65 -5.39 11.79 3.03
C SER A 65 -5.50 12.52 1.69
N GLN A 66 -6.03 11.86 0.65
CA GLN A 66 -6.19 12.41 -0.70
C GLN A 66 -7.54 13.09 -0.95
N LEU A 67 -8.47 13.06 0.02
CA LEU A 67 -9.74 13.78 -0.10
C LEU A 67 -9.50 15.29 0.09
N PRO A 68 -9.82 16.15 -0.88
CA PRO A 68 -9.85 17.58 -0.65
C PRO A 68 -10.97 17.90 0.34
N ILE A 69 -10.63 18.74 1.34
CA ILE A 69 -11.59 19.52 2.14
C ILE A 69 -12.53 20.33 1.24
#